data_AF-A0A1V5C472-F1
#
_entry.id   AF-A0A1V5C472-F1
#
_cell.length_a   1.000
_cell.length_b   1.000
_cell.length_c   1.000
_cell.angle_alpha   90.00
_cell.angle_beta   90.00
_cell.angle_gamma   90.00
#
_symmetry.space_group_name_H-M   'P 1'
#
loop_
_entity.id
_entity.type
_entity.pdbx_description
1 polymer ?
#
loop_
_entity_poly.entity_id
_entity_poly.type
_entity_poly.pdbx_seq_one_letter_code
_entity_poly.pdbx_strand_id
1 'polypeptide(L)'
;MTTVEKVCELILKLKKKDIAAVDLKPEAHLVDDLNLDSLDQTELLVLAEDAFAIKVPLEDAEKLTTINAVAAYFDKLGAGRG
;
A
#
# COMPACT_ATOMS: atom_id res chain seq x y z
N MET A 1 -11.85 10.23 -1.59
CA MET A 1 -10.97 9.05 -1.57
C MET A 1 -9.60 9.50 -1.14
N THR A 2 -9.24 9.16 0.08
CA THR A 2 -7.92 9.39 0.67
C THR A 2 -6.90 8.41 0.09
N THR A 3 -5.62 8.70 0.28
CA THR A 3 -4.52 7.82 -0.14
C THR A 3 -4.62 6.45 0.54
N VAL A 4 -5.04 6.41 1.81
CA VAL A 4 -5.29 5.17 2.57
C VAL A 4 -6.34 4.30 1.89
N GLU A 5 -7.51 4.86 1.57
CA GLU A 5 -8.59 4.10 0.93
C GLU A 5 -8.17 3.50 -0.41
N LYS A 6 -7.38 4.23 -1.21
CA LYS A 6 -6.80 3.73 -2.46
C LYS A 6 -5.85 2.55 -2.22
N VAL A 7 -4.94 2.66 -1.25
CA VAL A 7 -4.02 1.57 -0.91
C VAL A 7 -4.80 0.33 -0.46
N CYS A 8 -5.83 0.50 0.38
CA CYS A 8 -6.72 -0.58 0.78
C CYS A 8 -7.40 -1.24 -0.43
N GLU A 9 -7.90 -0.46 -1.38
CA GLU A 9 -8.49 -1.00 -2.61
C GLU A 9 -7.49 -1.80 -3.45
N LEU A 10 -6.23 -1.35 -3.55
CA LEU A 10 -5.19 -2.08 -4.27
C LEU A 10 -4.88 -3.42 -3.60
N ILE A 11 -4.78 -3.44 -2.27
CA ILE A 11 -4.58 -4.67 -1.50
C ILE A 11 -5.76 -5.62 -1.70
N LEU A 12 -7.00 -5.12 -1.63
CA LEU A 12 -8.19 -5.92 -1.94
C LEU A 12 -8.13 -6.45 -3.36
N LYS A 13 -7.69 -5.67 -4.35
CA LYS A 13 -7.59 -6.15 -5.74
C LYS A 13 -6.57 -7.27 -5.90
N LEU A 14 -5.45 -7.18 -5.18
CA LEU A 14 -4.39 -8.19 -5.17
C LEU A 14 -4.87 -9.49 -4.53
N LYS A 15 -5.43 -9.41 -3.31
CA LYS A 15 -5.81 -10.55 -2.46
C LYS A 15 -7.31 -10.57 -2.18
N LYS A 16 -8.14 -10.47 -3.24
CA LYS A 16 -9.62 -10.38 -3.17
C LYS A 16 -10.31 -11.46 -2.33
N LYS A 17 -9.66 -12.60 -2.12
CA LYS A 17 -10.19 -13.76 -1.40
C LYS A 17 -9.48 -14.07 -0.07
N ASP A 18 -8.33 -13.46 0.17
CA ASP A 18 -7.50 -13.74 1.35
C ASP A 18 -7.67 -12.66 2.43
N ILE A 19 -8.00 -11.42 2.04
CA ILE A 19 -8.08 -10.29 2.97
C ILE A 19 -9.47 -9.67 2.91
N ALA A 20 -10.10 -9.49 4.06
CA ALA A 20 -11.37 -8.78 4.16
C ALA A 20 -11.14 -7.28 4.41
N ALA A 21 -12.05 -6.45 3.92
CA ALA A 21 -11.97 -4.99 4.10
C ALA A 21 -11.98 -4.55 5.57
N VAL A 22 -12.48 -5.40 6.48
CA VAL A 22 -12.50 -5.16 7.93
C VAL A 22 -11.09 -5.26 8.56
N ASP A 23 -10.18 -6.03 7.95
CA ASP A 23 -8.81 -6.20 8.40
C ASP A 23 -7.89 -5.08 7.88
N LEU A 24 -8.34 -4.33 6.87
CA LEU A 24 -7.60 -3.21 6.27
C LEU A 24 -7.68 -1.95 7.13
N LYS A 25 -7.04 -2.01 8.30
CA LYS A 25 -6.87 -0.87 9.19
C LYS A 25 -5.61 -0.09 8.82
N PRO A 26 -5.56 1.24 9.02
CA PRO A 26 -4.35 2.02 8.79
C PRO A 26 -3.14 1.46 9.55
N GLU A 27 -3.38 0.89 10.72
CA GLU A 27 -2.40 0.31 11.63
C GLU A 27 -2.00 -1.12 11.24
N ALA A 28 -2.72 -1.76 10.31
CA ALA A 28 -2.47 -3.14 9.91
C ALA A 28 -1.11 -3.27 9.23
N HIS A 29 -0.36 -4.28 9.65
CA HIS A 29 0.90 -4.65 9.04
C HIS A 29 0.68 -5.47 7.77
N LEU A 30 1.35 -5.07 6.68
CA LEU A 30 1.23 -5.74 5.39
C LEU A 30 1.67 -7.21 5.47
N VAL A 31 2.73 -7.51 6.21
CA VAL A 31 3.25 -8.88 6.34
C VAL A 31 2.60 -9.58 7.54
N ASP A 32 2.75 -9.04 8.75
CA ASP A 32 2.27 -9.69 9.98
C ASP A 32 0.74 -9.86 10.06
N ASP A 33 -0.02 -8.83 9.64
CA ASP A 33 -1.49 -8.80 9.82
C ASP A 33 -2.20 -9.31 8.56
N LEU A 34 -1.77 -8.83 7.40
CA LEU A 34 -2.39 -9.14 6.12
C LEU A 34 -1.76 -10.35 5.40
N ASN A 35 -0.67 -10.92 5.92
CA ASN A 35 0.04 -12.05 5.31
C ASN A 35 0.39 -11.81 3.83
N LEU A 36 0.81 -10.59 3.48
CA LEU A 36 1.35 -10.29 2.17
C LEU A 36 2.79 -10.81 2.08
N ASP A 37 3.01 -11.76 1.18
CA ASP A 37 4.33 -12.28 0.88
C ASP A 37 5.20 -11.24 0.16
N SER A 38 6.51 -11.48 0.05
CA SER A 38 7.43 -10.57 -0.65
C SER A 38 7.05 -10.30 -2.12
N LEU A 39 6.42 -11.29 -2.78
CA LEU A 39 5.84 -11.11 -4.12
C LEU A 39 4.64 -10.17 -4.11
N ASP A 40 3.76 -10.32 -3.13
CA ASP A 40 2.58 -9.48 -2.98
C ASP A 40 2.97 -8.03 -2.67
N GLN A 41 4.00 -7.82 -1.85
CA GLN A 41 4.54 -6.49 -1.58
C GLN A 41 5.08 -5.83 -2.85
N THR A 42 5.81 -6.59 -3.67
CA THR A 42 6.35 -6.09 -4.94
C THR A 42 5.23 -5.71 -5.91
N GLU A 43 4.19 -6.54 -6.02
CA GLU A 43 3.06 -6.30 -6.92
C GLU A 43 2.17 -5.14 -6.44
N LEU A 44 1.92 -5.05 -5.13
CA LEU A 44 1.24 -3.90 -4.51
C LEU A 44 2.00 -2.59 -4.79
N LEU A 45 3.33 -2.62 -4.67
CA LEU A 45 4.16 -1.45 -4.94
C LEU A 45 4.01 -1.00 -6.39
N VAL A 46 4.14 -1.91 -7.35
CA VAL A 46 3.99 -1.60 -8.79
C VAL A 46 2.60 -1.04 -9.10
N LEU A 47 1.54 -1.63 -8.53
CA LEU A 47 0.18 -1.13 -8.69
C LEU A 47 -0.01 0.26 -8.09
N ALA A 48 0.59 0.52 -6.92
CA ALA A 48 0.53 1.82 -6.29
C ALA A 48 1.35 2.86 -7.06
N GLU A 49 2.56 2.52 -7.50
CA GLU A 49 3.41 3.38 -8.35
C GLU A 49 2.68 3.84 -9.61
N ASP A 50 2.00 2.91 -10.30
CA ASP A 50 1.20 3.22 -11.48
C ASP A 50 -0.02 4.09 -11.13
N ALA A 51 -0.78 3.71 -10.09
CA ALA A 51 -1.99 4.41 -9.66
C ALA A 51 -1.73 5.86 -9.20
N PHE A 52 -0.55 6.13 -8.64
CA PHE A 52 -0.15 7.44 -8.14
C PHE A 52 0.86 8.15 -9.05
N ALA A 53 1.31 7.51 -10.14
CA ALA A 53 2.37 7.99 -11.03
C ALA A 53 3.62 8.47 -10.25
N ILE A 54 4.03 7.67 -9.26
CA ILE A 54 5.25 7.90 -8.47
C ILE A 54 6.15 6.66 -8.56
N LYS A 55 7.44 6.85 -8.29
CA LYS A 55 8.37 5.75 -8.07
C LYS A 55 8.76 5.69 -6.61
N VAL A 56 8.64 4.52 -6.02
CA VAL A 56 9.06 4.22 -4.66
C VAL A 56 10.33 3.38 -4.75
N PRO A 57 11.48 3.87 -4.24
CA PRO A 57 12.68 3.08 -4.25
C PRO A 57 12.52 1.89 -3.29
N LEU A 58 13.15 0.76 -3.63
CA LEU A 58 13.03 -0.49 -2.86
C LEU A 58 13.39 -0.28 -1.38
N GLU A 59 14.42 0.52 -1.12
CA GLU A 59 14.89 0.85 0.24
C GLU A 59 13.83 1.53 1.12
N ASP A 60 12.92 2.30 0.51
CA ASP A 60 11.83 2.94 1.24
C ASP A 60 10.64 1.98 1.32
N ALA A 61 10.34 1.25 0.24
CA ALA A 61 9.30 0.22 0.24
C ALA A 61 9.51 -0.82 1.37
N GLU A 62 10.76 -1.22 1.63
CA GLU A 62 11.11 -2.10 2.76
C GLU A 62 10.76 -1.51 4.14
N LYS A 63 10.71 -0.17 4.26
CA LYS A 63 10.30 0.54 5.49
C LYS A 63 8.78 0.71 5.57
N LEU A 64 8.06 0.55 4.47
CA LEU A 64 6.60 0.69 4.41
C LEU A 64 5.92 -0.60 4.88
N THR A 65 5.92 -0.82 6.19
CA THR A 65 5.42 -2.06 6.79
C THR A 65 3.93 -2.05 7.11
N THR A 66 3.28 -0.87 7.11
CA THR A 66 1.85 -0.69 7.43
C THR A 66 1.10 0.06 6.34
N ILE A 67 -0.21 -0.12 6.27
CA ILE A 67 -1.08 0.60 5.31
C ILE A 67 -0.90 2.11 5.46
N ASN A 68 -0.88 2.63 6.69
CA ASN A 68 -0.72 4.05 6.95
C ASN A 68 0.67 4.54 6.50
N ALA A 69 1.74 3.77 6.74
CA ALA A 69 3.08 4.16 6.27
C ALA A 69 3.12 4.29 4.74
N VAL A 70 2.58 3.29 4.02
CA VAL A 70 2.43 3.36 2.56
C VAL A 70 1.63 4.60 2.18
N ALA A 71 0.40 4.73 2.69
CA ALA A 71 -0.48 5.81 2.31
C ALA A 71 0.14 7.19 2.60
N ALA A 72 0.75 7.41 3.76
CA ALA A 72 1.41 8.66 4.12
C ALA A 72 2.60 8.97 3.20
N TYR A 73 3.35 7.95 2.77
CA TYR A 73 4.46 8.11 1.84
C TYR A 73 3.97 8.59 0.47
N PHE A 74 2.96 7.92 -0.08
CA PHE A 74 2.33 8.29 -1.34
C PHE A 74 1.64 9.66 -1.27
N ASP A 75 1.00 9.98 -0.14
CA ASP A 75 0.35 11.26 0.10
C ASP A 75 1.37 12.41 0.11
N LYS A 76 2.49 12.22 0.83
CA LYS A 76 3.58 13.20 0.90
C LYS A 76 4.24 13.45 -0.46
N LEU A 77 4.41 12.41 -1.28
CA LEU A 77 4.97 12.54 -2.63
C LEU A 77 3.97 13.13 -3.63
N GLY A 78 2.69 12.77 -3.52
CA GLY A 78 1.62 13.27 -4.37
C GLY A 78 1.23 14.72 -4.09
N ALA A 79 1.32 15.16 -2.83
CA ALA A 79 1.01 16.53 -2.41
C ALA A 79 1.97 17.59 -3.00
N GLY A 80 3.13 17.19 -3.53
CA GLY A 80 4.07 18.08 -4.21
C GLY A 80 3.72 18.41 -5.67
N ARG A 81 2.62 17.87 -6.21
CA ARG A 81 2.11 18.15 -7.57
C ARG A 81 0.88 19.07 -7.57
N GLY A 82 0.69 19.86 -6.51
CA GLY A 82 -0.29 20.95 -6.44
C GLY A 82 0.26 22.27 -6.95
#